data_AF-A0A9E2HA99-F1
#
_entry.id   AF-A0A9E2HA99-F1
#
_cell.length_a   1.000
_cell.length_b   1.000
_cell.length_c   1.000
_cell.angle_alpha   90.00
_cell.angle_beta   90.00
_cell.angle_gamma   90.00
#
_symmetry.space_group_name_H-M   'P 1'
#
loop_
_entity.id
_entity.type
_entity.pdbx_description
1 polymer ?
#
loop_
_entity_poly.entity_id
_entity_poly.type
_entity_poly.pdbx_seq_one_letter_code
_entity_poly.pdbx_strand_id
1 'polypeptide(L)'
;MNSQIDRIVDLSRIRFGTSSFSSKDWVGPFYKPGTSASDFLRQYSNELDTVEIDSTYYSIPSEDAVKGWIEKIPEKFVLSAKLQSRSSEQCHQVIVAEQKESEKGLHVA
;
A
#
# COMPACT_ATOMS: atom_id res chain seq x y z
N MET A 1 27.04 -6.78 -22.50
CA MET A 1 27.45 -6.63 -21.10
C MET A 1 26.26 -6.44 -20.14
N ASN A 2 25.02 -6.78 -20.52
CA ASN A 2 23.83 -6.58 -19.67
C ASN A 2 23.01 -7.86 -19.41
N SER A 3 23.50 -9.07 -19.76
CA SER A 3 22.67 -10.29 -19.71
C SER A 3 22.81 -11.13 -18.42
N GLN A 4 23.41 -10.57 -17.36
CA GLN A 4 23.62 -11.28 -16.09
C GLN A 4 22.79 -10.75 -14.91
N ILE A 5 22.23 -9.53 -14.99
CA ILE A 5 21.40 -8.97 -13.90
C ILE A 5 20.00 -9.62 -13.87
N ASP A 6 19.43 -9.92 -15.04
CA ASP A 6 18.09 -10.52 -15.16
C ASP A 6 17.95 -11.92 -14.55
N ARG A 7 19.06 -12.60 -14.23
CA ARG A 7 19.05 -13.97 -13.67
C ARG A 7 19.09 -14.05 -12.14
N ILE A 8 19.32 -12.94 -11.45
CA ILE A 8 19.51 -12.95 -9.98
C ILE A 8 18.23 -12.52 -9.26
N VAL A 9 17.41 -11.68 -9.87
CA VAL A 9 16.21 -11.13 -9.25
C VAL A 9 15.08 -11.05 -10.28
N ASP A 10 13.99 -11.76 -10.03
CA ASP A 10 12.76 -11.63 -10.80
C ASP A 10 12.10 -10.29 -10.48
N LEU A 11 12.37 -9.27 -11.30
CA LEU A 11 11.83 -7.92 -11.13
C LEU A 11 10.31 -7.88 -11.18
N SER A 12 9.63 -8.90 -11.73
CA SER A 12 8.17 -8.98 -11.73
C SER A 12 7.55 -9.13 -10.34
N ARG A 13 8.38 -9.46 -9.32
CA ARG A 13 7.96 -9.62 -7.93
C ARG A 13 8.39 -8.48 -7.01
N ILE A 14 9.12 -7.49 -7.53
CA ILE A 14 9.58 -6.33 -6.75
C ILE A 14 8.59 -5.20 -6.91
N ARG A 15 8.19 -4.61 -5.78
CA ARG A 15 7.33 -3.43 -5.72
C ARG A 15 8.08 -2.28 -5.06
N PHE A 16 7.97 -1.09 -5.64
CA PHE A 16 8.57 0.12 -5.09
C PHE A 16 7.51 0.96 -4.37
N GLY A 17 7.89 1.48 -3.20
CA GLY A 17 7.01 2.21 -2.31
C GLY A 17 7.78 2.92 -1.20
N THR A 18 7.04 3.59 -0.33
CA THR A 18 7.54 4.35 0.81
C THR A 18 6.86 3.89 2.10
N SER A 19 7.37 4.32 3.25
CA SER A 19 6.80 3.97 4.56
C SER A 19 5.53 4.77 4.94
N SER A 20 5.15 5.73 4.09
CA SER A 20 3.97 6.58 4.29
C SER A 20 3.61 7.31 3.00
N PHE A 21 2.34 7.72 2.89
CA PHE A 21 1.82 8.59 1.82
C PHE A 21 1.26 9.92 2.36
N SER A 22 1.28 10.17 3.67
CA SER A 22 0.49 11.25 4.29
C SER A 22 1.22 12.59 4.44
N SER A 23 2.41 12.75 3.86
CA SER A 23 3.20 13.99 4.01
C SER A 23 2.64 15.14 3.17
N LYS A 24 2.39 16.28 3.82
CA LYS A 24 1.97 17.52 3.12
C LYS A 24 3.09 18.16 2.33
N ASP A 25 4.35 17.90 2.69
CA ASP A 25 5.52 18.44 2.01
C ASP A 25 5.66 17.91 0.57
N TRP A 26 4.91 16.85 0.26
CA TRP A 26 4.85 16.27 -1.07
C TRP A 26 3.87 17.00 -1.99
N VAL A 27 3.06 17.94 -1.48
CA VAL A 27 2.18 18.79 -2.30
C VAL A 27 3.01 19.81 -3.08
N GLY A 28 2.99 19.68 -4.41
CA GLY A 28 3.84 20.43 -5.33
C GLY A 28 4.91 19.53 -5.97
N PRO A 29 5.85 18.94 -5.18
CA PRO A 29 6.89 18.08 -5.73
C PRO A 29 6.42 16.73 -6.27
N PHE A 30 5.39 16.13 -5.65
CA PHE A 30 4.91 14.79 -6.00
C PHE A 30 3.38 14.77 -6.20
N TYR A 31 2.62 15.34 -5.27
CA TYR A 31 1.19 15.56 -5.44
C TYR A 31 0.91 16.85 -6.20
N LYS A 32 -0.19 16.91 -6.93
CA LYS A 32 -0.62 18.12 -7.62
C LYS A 32 -0.79 19.29 -6.63
N PRO A 33 -0.45 20.54 -7.01
CA PRO A 33 -0.71 21.70 -6.17
C PRO A 33 -2.17 21.78 -5.75
N GLY A 34 -2.43 22.07 -4.46
CA GLY A 34 -3.78 22.14 -3.90
C GLY A 34 -4.42 20.80 -3.58
N THR A 35 -3.69 19.68 -3.69
CA THR A 35 -4.20 18.36 -3.32
C THR A 35 -4.60 18.31 -1.84
N SER A 36 -5.83 17.82 -1.59
CA SER A 36 -6.34 17.59 -0.25
C SER A 36 -5.71 16.32 0.36
N ALA A 37 -5.59 16.27 1.70
CA ALA A 37 -5.04 15.08 2.36
C ALA A 37 -5.87 13.81 2.10
N SER A 38 -7.18 13.94 1.84
CA SER A 38 -8.06 12.82 1.48
C SER A 38 -7.68 12.16 0.14
N ASP A 39 -7.00 12.89 -0.74
CA ASP A 39 -6.62 12.43 -2.08
C ASP A 39 -5.17 11.95 -2.18
N PHE A 40 -4.38 12.07 -1.11
CA PHE A 40 -2.96 11.66 -1.12
C PHE A 40 -2.78 10.20 -1.53
N LEU A 41 -3.52 9.27 -0.90
CA LEU A 41 -3.43 7.85 -1.23
C LEU A 41 -3.82 7.57 -2.69
N ARG A 42 -4.83 8.29 -3.20
CA ARG A 42 -5.28 8.13 -4.59
C ARG A 42 -4.20 8.59 -5.58
N GLN A 43 -3.55 9.73 -5.33
CA GLN A 43 -2.47 10.18 -6.21
C GLN A 43 -1.22 9.32 -6.07
N TYR A 44 -0.86 8.96 -4.83
CA TYR A 44 0.28 8.11 -4.54
C TYR A 44 0.21 6.77 -5.28
N SER A 45 -0.93 6.10 -5.20
CA SER A 45 -1.11 4.75 -5.76
C SER A 45 -1.20 4.70 -7.29
N ASN A 46 -1.23 5.85 -7.96
CA ASN A 46 -1.08 5.90 -9.43
C ASN A 46 0.38 5.94 -9.87
N GLU A 47 1.31 6.30 -8.98
CA GLU A 47 2.73 6.49 -9.32
C GLU A 47 3.64 5.38 -8.75
N LEU A 48 3.20 4.71 -7.67
CA LEU A 48 3.96 3.66 -6.98
C LEU A 48 3.09 2.41 -6.79
N ASP A 49 3.73 1.27 -6.50
CA ASP A 49 3.09 -0.05 -6.50
C ASP A 49 2.67 -0.53 -5.11
N THR A 50 3.22 0.08 -4.05
CA THR A 50 2.95 -0.32 -2.67
C THR A 50 3.21 0.83 -1.69
N VAL A 51 2.63 0.76 -0.50
CA VAL A 51 2.98 1.65 0.63
C VAL A 51 2.89 0.91 1.96
N GLU A 52 3.82 1.20 2.87
CA GLU A 52 3.70 0.77 4.28
C GLU A 52 2.73 1.70 5.01
N ILE A 53 1.83 1.14 5.82
CA ILE A 53 0.96 1.87 6.72
C ILE A 53 1.50 1.68 8.14
N ASP A 54 2.24 2.67 8.62
CA ASP A 54 2.77 2.68 9.99
C ASP A 54 1.70 2.92 11.06
N SER A 55 0.59 3.59 10.73
CA SER A 55 -0.44 3.95 11.71
C SER A 55 -1.08 2.73 12.38
N THR A 56 -1.09 1.58 11.70
CA THR A 56 -1.63 0.32 12.23
C THR A 56 -0.82 -0.24 13.40
N TYR A 57 0.42 0.22 13.59
CA TYR A 57 1.22 -0.10 14.78
C TYR A 57 0.64 0.52 16.06
N TYR A 58 0.08 1.73 15.95
CA TYR A 58 -0.42 2.48 17.09
C TYR A 58 -1.88 2.19 17.41
N SER A 59 -2.67 1.82 16.40
CA SER A 59 -4.09 1.51 16.55
C SER A 59 -4.55 0.59 15.44
N ILE A 60 -5.38 -0.39 15.79
CA ILE A 60 -6.07 -1.22 14.80
C ILE A 60 -7.03 -0.31 14.00
N PRO A 61 -6.96 -0.30 12.65
CA PRO A 61 -7.86 0.52 11.84
C PRO A 61 -9.29 -0.05 11.88
N SER A 62 -10.28 0.83 11.76
CA SER A 62 -11.67 0.38 11.58
C SER A 62 -11.87 -0.25 10.20
N GLU A 63 -12.90 -1.07 10.06
CA GLU A 63 -13.28 -1.66 8.78
C GLU A 63 -13.55 -0.58 7.71
N ASP A 64 -14.22 0.50 8.09
CA ASP A 64 -14.50 1.62 7.19
C ASP A 64 -13.24 2.35 6.73
N ALA A 65 -12.23 2.49 7.60
CA ALA A 65 -10.95 3.07 7.22
C ALA A 65 -10.25 2.19 6.17
N VAL A 66 -10.23 0.87 6.38
CA VAL A 66 -9.65 -0.08 5.43
C VAL A 66 -10.40 -0.06 4.10
N LYS A 67 -11.74 -0.09 4.11
CA LYS A 67 -12.57 0.05 2.90
C LYS A 67 -12.26 1.35 2.15
N GLY A 68 -12.18 2.47 2.88
CA GLY A 68 -11.85 3.77 2.30
C GLY A 68 -10.44 3.84 1.71
N TRP A 69 -9.49 3.01 2.16
CA TRP A 69 -8.19 2.86 1.49
C TRP A 69 -8.31 2.05 0.20
N ILE A 70 -9.02 0.92 0.25
CA ILE A 70 -9.22 0.02 -0.90
C ILE A 70 -9.90 0.76 -2.06
N GLU A 71 -10.90 1.61 -1.78
CA GLU A 71 -11.60 2.42 -2.79
C GLU A 71 -10.72 3.48 -3.48
N LYS A 72 -9.55 3.80 -2.91
CA LYS A 72 -8.65 4.84 -3.41
C LYS A 72 -7.50 4.29 -4.24
N ILE A 73 -7.22 2.99 -4.16
CA ILE A 73 -6.06 2.37 -4.79
C ILE A 73 -6.46 1.54 -6.03
N PRO A 74 -5.60 1.43 -7.05
CA PRO A 74 -5.80 0.48 -8.14
C PRO A 74 -5.74 -0.98 -7.65
N GLU A 75 -6.37 -1.89 -8.41
CA GLU A 75 -6.41 -3.33 -8.10
C GLU A 75 -5.03 -3.96 -7.89
N LYS A 76 -4.04 -3.52 -8.67
CA LYS A 76 -2.67 -4.04 -8.60
C LYS A 76 -1.85 -3.43 -7.46
N PHE A 77 -2.35 -2.42 -6.77
CA PHE A 77 -1.63 -1.75 -5.68
C PHE A 77 -1.71 -2.56 -4.40
N VAL A 78 -0.63 -2.57 -3.64
CA VAL A 78 -0.51 -3.42 -2.46
C VAL A 78 -0.33 -2.57 -1.20
N LEU A 79 -1.09 -2.89 -0.16
CA LEU A 79 -0.95 -2.26 1.15
C LEU A 79 -0.14 -3.17 2.06
N SER A 80 0.85 -2.56 2.72
CA SER A 80 1.74 -3.20 3.66
C SER A 80 1.44 -2.67 5.06
N ALA A 81 0.70 -3.41 5.89
CA ALA A 81 0.32 -2.94 7.23
C ALA A 81 1.33 -3.39 8.28
N LYS A 82 1.76 -2.46 9.14
CA LYS A 82 2.65 -2.76 10.26
C LYS A 82 1.89 -3.39 11.41
N LEU A 83 2.42 -4.48 11.95
CA LEU A 83 1.80 -5.19 13.06
C LEU A 83 2.26 -4.69 14.42
N GLN A 84 1.32 -4.63 15.35
CA GLN A 84 1.60 -4.47 16.78
C GLN A 84 2.25 -5.75 17.34
N SER A 85 3.44 -5.62 17.93
CA SER A 85 4.06 -6.71 18.69
C SER A 85 3.60 -6.65 20.16
N ARG A 86 3.34 -7.82 20.76
CA ARG A 86 2.91 -7.95 22.16
C ARG A 86 4.07 -7.78 23.15
N SER A 87 5.30 -7.84 22.69
CA SER A 87 6.53 -7.58 23.45
C SER A 87 7.16 -6.28 22.97
N SER A 88 7.80 -5.54 23.88
CA SER A 88 8.51 -4.27 23.64
C SER A 88 9.72 -4.37 22.71
N GLU A 89 9.92 -5.52 22.05
CA GLU A 89 10.95 -5.72 21.04
C GLU A 89 10.37 -5.39 19.66
N GLN A 90 11.08 -4.51 18.96
CA GLN A 90 10.69 -3.96 17.67
C GLN A 90 10.71 -5.02 16.55
N CYS A 91 9.72 -5.91 16.51
CA CYS A 91 9.52 -6.82 15.38
C CYS A 91 8.88 -6.03 14.22
N HIS A 92 9.66 -5.71 13.19
CA HIS A 92 9.16 -5.12 11.93
C HIS A 92 8.44 -6.20 11.11
N GLN A 93 7.22 -6.56 11.53
CA GLN A 93 6.37 -7.44 10.75
C GLN A 93 5.39 -6.62 9.93
N VAL A 94 5.40 -6.88 8.62
CA VAL A 94 4.55 -6.24 7.63
C VAL A 94 3.63 -7.31 7.04
N ILE A 95 2.32 -7.10 7.11
CA ILE A 95 1.36 -7.89 6.35
C ILE A 95 1.16 -7.23 5.00
N VAL A 96 1.48 -7.97 3.95
CA VAL A 96 1.17 -7.61 2.57
C VAL A 96 -0.22 -8.12 2.25
N ALA A 97 -1.19 -7.21 2.06
CA ALA A 97 -2.53 -7.56 1.65
C ALA A 97 -2.67 -7.32 0.14
N GLU A 98 -2.86 -8.40 -0.61
CA GLU A 98 -3.30 -8.33 -2.01
C GLU A 98 -4.83 -8.41 -2.07
N GLN A 99 -5.44 -7.59 -2.92
CA GLN A 99 -6.85 -7.74 -3.24
C GLN A 99 -7.03 -9.09 -3.93
N LYS A 100 -7.71 -10.04 -3.28
CA LYS A 100 -8.23 -11.21 -3.99
C LYS A 100 -9.45 -10.76 -4.80
N GLU A 101 -9.47 -11.08 -6.08
CA GLU A 101 -10.69 -11.03 -6.88
C GLU A 101 -11.78 -11.81 -6.14
N SER A 102 -12.85 -11.11 -5.77
CA SER A 102 -14.05 -11.75 -5.24
C SER A 102 -14.69 -12.49 -6.41
N GLU A 103 -14.67 -13.83 -6.38
CA GLU A 103 -15.48 -14.66 -7.28
C GLU A 103 -16.93 -14.19 -7.15
N LYS A 104 -17.39 -13.41 -8.14
CA LYS A 104 -18.78 -12.95 -8.20
C LYS A 104 -19.68 -14.18 -8.18
N GLY A 105 -20.58 -14.20 -7.20
CA GLY A 105 -21.41 -15.33 -6.84
C GLY A 105 -22.06 -16.05 -8.02
N LEU A 106 -21.96 -17.38 -7.97
CA LEU A 106 -22.91 -18.27 -8.61
C LEU A 106 -24.07 -18.51 -7.63
N HIS A 107 -25.12 -17.70 -7.77
CA HIS A 107 -26.46 -18.05 -7.34
C HIS A 107 -27.38 -17.91 -8.54
N VAL A 108 -27.69 -19.03 -9.20
CA VAL A 108 -29.06 -19.57 -9.36
C VAL A 108 -29.04 -20.86 -10.19
N ALA A 109 -29.41 -21.97 -9.56
CA ALA A 109 -30.60 -22.79 -9.90
C ALA A 109 -30.77 -23.84 -8.81
#